data_AF-A0A2E7DN51-F1
#
_entry.id   AF-A0A2E7DN51-F1
#
_cell.length_a   1.000
_cell.length_b   1.000
_cell.length_c   1.000
_cell.angle_alpha   90.00
_cell.angle_beta   90.00
_cell.angle_gamma   90.00
#
_symmetry.space_group_name_H-M   'P 1'
#
loop_
_entity.id
_entity.type
_entity.pdbx_description
1 polymer ?
#
loop_
_entity_poly.entity_id
_entity_poly.type
_entity_poly.pdbx_seq_one_letter_code
_entity_poly.pdbx_strand_id
1 'polypeptide(L)'
;MSKQDDTLDPEEKTIVGLAIVPSKEQAIASISEIEPEYQDYLAKLNPEKKRRIINSINRVQTGLHAVAPIMCLGPDKCPFVSKCPIPERNEKGVLVNGPDSNYPIGKECILEKFYMQQKIIEYVDHLNVDPANPVEMSIVNELALIDLYKNRALMIMSGGDKSGQGRDFMRVDIIGFNENGEAAETSKLHPAVDMMDRLEKRREKWLEKLMETRKSKADWMAKVGGTGNESKILGEIQKLRDAIMQLEGNEPIALDMPDEDEVLLDD
;
A
#
# COMPACT_ATOMS: atom_id res chain seq x y z
N MET A 1 -49.97 -25.68 21.02
CA MET A 1 -49.07 -25.67 22.20
C MET A 1 -47.75 -26.26 21.75
N SER A 2 -46.92 -25.47 21.05
CA SER A 2 -45.84 -24.64 21.61
C SER A 2 -44.67 -25.48 22.12
N LYS A 3 -43.54 -25.43 21.39
CA LYS A 3 -42.20 -25.26 21.96
C LYS A 3 -41.25 -24.80 20.84
N GLN A 4 -40.77 -23.58 21.02
CA GLN A 4 -39.62 -22.97 20.36
C GLN A 4 -38.35 -23.59 20.96
N ASP A 5 -37.31 -23.74 20.16
CA ASP A 5 -35.90 -23.82 20.56
C ASP A 5 -35.11 -23.26 19.35
N ASP A 6 -34.76 -21.98 19.37
CA ASP A 6 -33.49 -21.44 19.88
C ASP A 6 -32.35 -21.56 18.85
N THR A 7 -32.37 -20.61 17.91
CA THR A 7 -31.22 -20.20 17.10
C THR A 7 -30.23 -19.45 18.00
N LEU A 8 -29.08 -20.06 18.27
CA LEU A 8 -27.95 -19.43 18.95
C LEU A 8 -27.19 -18.53 17.96
N ASP A 9 -27.24 -17.23 18.19
CA ASP A 9 -26.25 -16.25 17.72
C ASP A 9 -24.85 -16.60 18.25
N PRO A 10 -23.79 -16.33 17.46
CA PRO A 10 -22.48 -16.07 18.01
C PRO A 10 -22.15 -14.58 17.81
N GLU A 11 -22.65 -13.75 18.72
CA GLU A 11 -21.90 -12.55 19.11
C GLU A 11 -20.68 -12.99 19.92
N GLU A 12 -19.51 -12.49 19.51
CA GLU A 12 -18.41 -11.97 20.34
C GLU A 12 -17.05 -12.29 19.72
N LYS A 13 -16.35 -11.23 19.25
CA LYS A 13 -15.27 -10.64 20.06
C LYS A 13 -14.76 -9.36 19.40
N THR A 14 -15.12 -8.28 20.07
CA THR A 14 -14.58 -6.92 19.94
C THR A 14 -13.07 -6.96 20.11
N ILE A 15 -12.33 -6.53 19.08
CA ILE A 15 -10.92 -6.13 19.20
C ILE A 15 -10.86 -4.63 18.88
N VAL A 16 -10.28 -3.92 19.83
CA VAL A 16 -10.18 -2.47 20.02
C VAL A 16 -9.87 -1.70 18.73
N GLY A 17 -10.69 -0.68 18.44
CA GLY A 17 -10.19 0.58 17.84
C GLY A 17 -10.07 0.68 16.32
N LEU A 18 -10.74 -0.13 15.51
CA LEU A 18 -10.92 0.21 14.09
C LEU A 18 -12.18 1.06 13.93
N ALA A 19 -12.00 2.35 13.64
CA ALA A 19 -13.02 3.11 12.95
C ALA A 19 -13.45 2.29 11.71
N ILE A 20 -14.76 2.08 11.56
CA ILE A 20 -15.34 1.33 10.45
C ILE A 20 -14.98 2.08 9.17
N VAL A 21 -13.88 1.67 8.53
CA VAL A 21 -13.56 2.02 7.15
C VAL A 21 -14.77 1.57 6.34
N PRO A 22 -15.40 2.44 5.52
CA PRO A 22 -16.57 2.07 4.73
C PRO A 22 -16.30 0.77 3.97
N SER A 23 -17.29 -0.13 3.95
CA SER A 23 -17.18 -1.40 3.22
C SER A 23 -16.67 -1.10 1.82
N LYS A 24 -15.57 -1.73 1.43
CA LYS A 24 -14.81 -1.47 0.19
C LYS A 24 -15.64 -1.63 -1.09
N GLU A 25 -16.82 -2.24 -0.98
CA GLU A 25 -17.86 -2.26 -2.02
C GLU A 25 -18.34 -0.84 -2.38
N GLN A 26 -18.44 0.07 -1.40
CA GLN A 26 -18.81 1.47 -1.57
C GLN A 26 -17.68 2.30 -2.23
N ALA A 27 -16.42 1.94 -1.98
CA ALA A 27 -15.26 2.56 -2.62
C ALA A 27 -15.11 2.13 -4.10
N ILE A 28 -15.41 0.87 -4.41
CA ILE A 28 -15.45 0.38 -5.80
C ILE A 28 -16.64 0.98 -6.55
N ALA A 29 -17.80 1.12 -5.90
CA ALA A 29 -18.96 1.81 -6.49
C ALA A 29 -18.59 3.25 -6.88
N SER A 30 -17.97 4.00 -5.97
CA SER A 30 -17.52 5.38 -6.26
C SER A 30 -16.42 5.48 -7.32
N ILE A 31 -15.50 4.51 -7.43
CA ILE A 31 -14.53 4.48 -8.55
C ILE A 31 -15.24 4.15 -9.87
N SER A 32 -16.20 3.23 -9.86
CA SER A 32 -16.97 2.88 -11.06
C SER A 32 -17.91 3.99 -11.51
N GLU A 33 -18.27 4.93 -10.64
CA GLU A 33 -19.01 6.15 -10.98
C GLU A 33 -18.14 7.17 -11.74
N ILE A 34 -16.81 7.11 -11.62
CA ILE A 34 -15.87 8.07 -12.21
C ILE A 34 -15.58 7.78 -13.69
N GLU A 35 -15.69 6.52 -14.13
CA GLU A 35 -15.48 6.13 -15.54
C GLU A 35 -16.62 5.22 -16.05
N PRO A 36 -17.65 5.80 -16.72
CA PRO A 36 -18.84 5.06 -17.14
C PRO A 36 -18.57 3.94 -18.16
N GLU A 37 -17.47 4.02 -18.91
CA GLU A 37 -17.05 2.98 -19.87
C GLU A 37 -16.72 1.64 -19.18
N TYR A 38 -16.23 1.67 -17.93
CA TYR A 38 -15.95 0.46 -17.16
C TYR A 38 -17.22 -0.21 -16.64
N GLN A 39 -18.30 0.55 -16.38
CA GLN A 39 -19.58 -0.03 -15.95
C GLN A 39 -20.20 -0.87 -17.07
N ASP A 40 -20.17 -0.36 -18.30
CA ASP A 40 -20.64 -1.08 -19.49
C ASP A 40 -19.84 -2.36 -19.75
N TYR A 41 -18.53 -2.34 -19.51
CA TYR A 41 -17.69 -3.53 -19.60
C TYR A 41 -18.00 -4.55 -18.50
N LEU A 42 -18.12 -4.10 -17.24
CA LEU A 42 -18.44 -4.95 -16.10
C LEU A 42 -19.86 -5.53 -16.15
N ALA A 43 -20.78 -4.86 -16.83
CA ALA A 43 -22.14 -5.35 -17.10
C ALA A 43 -22.17 -6.46 -18.16
N LYS A 44 -21.23 -6.45 -19.12
CA LYS A 44 -21.09 -7.49 -20.17
C LYS A 44 -20.42 -8.78 -19.67
N LEU A 45 -19.81 -8.75 -18.48
CA LEU A 45 -19.13 -9.89 -17.87
C LEU A 45 -20.11 -10.84 -17.18
N ASN A 46 -19.89 -12.16 -17.35
CA ASN A 46 -20.63 -13.20 -16.62
C ASN A 46 -20.54 -12.94 -15.09
N PRO A 47 -21.64 -13.05 -14.32
CA PRO A 47 -21.66 -12.82 -12.87
C PRO A 47 -20.57 -13.58 -12.10
N GLU A 48 -20.21 -14.80 -12.51
CA GLU A 48 -19.10 -15.55 -11.87
C GLU A 48 -17.73 -14.93 -12.15
N LYS A 49 -17.51 -14.45 -13.39
CA LYS A 49 -16.26 -13.77 -13.76
C LYS A 49 -16.16 -12.41 -13.07
N LYS A 50 -17.27 -11.67 -12.99
CA LYS A 50 -17.35 -10.40 -12.24
C LYS A 50 -16.98 -10.60 -10.78
N ARG A 51 -17.53 -11.63 -10.12
CA ARG A 51 -17.21 -11.96 -8.73
C ARG A 51 -15.75 -12.40 -8.56
N ARG A 52 -15.17 -13.15 -9.50
CA ARG A 52 -13.72 -13.46 -9.50
C ARG A 52 -12.85 -12.23 -9.63
N ILE A 53 -13.21 -11.29 -10.52
CA ILE A 53 -12.48 -10.04 -10.73
C ILE A 53 -12.55 -9.18 -9.46
N ILE A 54 -13.74 -8.98 -8.89
CA ILE A 54 -13.92 -8.22 -7.63
C ILE A 54 -13.12 -8.87 -6.49
N ASN A 55 -13.21 -10.20 -6.34
CA ASN A 55 -12.42 -10.91 -5.33
C ASN A 55 -10.92 -10.84 -5.58
N SER A 56 -10.48 -10.81 -6.84
CA SER A 56 -9.07 -10.62 -7.21
C SER A 56 -8.60 -9.21 -6.86
N ILE A 57 -9.38 -8.17 -7.18
CA ILE A 57 -9.08 -6.78 -6.86
C ILE A 57 -9.06 -6.56 -5.34
N ASN A 58 -10.01 -7.17 -4.62
CA ASN A 58 -10.03 -7.15 -3.15
C ASN A 58 -8.83 -7.87 -2.53
N ARG A 59 -8.24 -8.87 -3.20
CA ARG A 59 -6.97 -9.49 -2.78
C ARG A 59 -5.75 -8.61 -3.07
N VAL A 60 -5.79 -7.86 -4.17
CA VAL A 60 -4.74 -6.89 -4.55
C VAL A 60 -4.66 -5.69 -3.58
N GLN A 61 -5.61 -5.54 -2.64
CA GLN A 61 -5.63 -4.49 -1.61
C GLN A 61 -4.42 -4.47 -0.67
N THR A 62 -3.62 -5.52 -0.63
CA THR A 62 -2.34 -5.53 0.13
C THR A 62 -1.17 -5.05 -0.73
N GLY A 63 -1.39 -4.04 -1.58
CA GLY A 63 -0.34 -3.24 -2.22
C GLY A 63 0.73 -4.04 -2.96
N LEU A 64 1.89 -3.40 -3.17
CA LEU A 64 3.10 -4.00 -3.72
C LEU A 64 3.48 -5.36 -3.09
N HIS A 65 2.98 -5.66 -1.88
CA HIS A 65 3.28 -6.88 -1.12
C HIS A 65 2.60 -8.14 -1.63
N ALA A 66 1.49 -8.03 -2.34
CA ALA A 66 0.88 -9.18 -3.01
C ALA A 66 1.70 -9.61 -4.25
N VAL A 67 2.50 -8.71 -4.82
CA VAL A 67 3.23 -8.94 -6.09
C VAL A 67 4.73 -9.13 -5.87
N ALA A 68 5.25 -8.69 -4.72
CA ALA A 68 6.68 -8.68 -4.42
C ALA A 68 7.32 -10.08 -4.25
N PRO A 69 6.72 -11.05 -3.51
CA PRO A 69 7.28 -12.39 -3.39
C PRO A 69 7.40 -13.06 -4.77
N ILE A 70 8.49 -13.81 -5.00
CA ILE A 70 8.63 -14.57 -6.24
C ILE A 70 7.56 -15.63 -6.32
N MET A 71 7.18 -15.99 -7.54
CA MET A 71 6.33 -17.16 -7.78
C MET A 71 7.13 -18.44 -7.48
N CYS A 72 6.51 -19.37 -6.77
CA CYS A 72 7.09 -20.67 -6.50
C CYS A 72 7.22 -21.47 -7.79
N LEU A 73 8.45 -21.87 -8.11
CA LEU A 73 8.79 -22.67 -9.30
C LEU A 73 8.94 -24.17 -8.99
N GLY A 74 8.71 -24.59 -7.75
CA GLY A 74 8.97 -25.96 -7.29
C GLY A 74 10.45 -26.23 -6.99
N PRO A 75 10.79 -27.44 -6.51
CA PRO A 75 12.12 -27.77 -6.03
C PRO A 75 13.19 -27.77 -7.13
N ASP A 76 12.84 -28.17 -8.36
CA ASP A 76 13.80 -28.35 -9.46
C ASP A 76 14.26 -27.03 -10.09
N LYS A 77 13.38 -26.03 -10.10
CA LYS A 77 13.62 -24.74 -10.80
C LYS A 77 13.85 -23.57 -9.86
N CYS A 78 13.60 -23.73 -8.56
CA CYS A 78 13.79 -22.66 -7.59
C CYS A 78 15.28 -22.41 -7.32
N PRO A 79 15.81 -21.20 -7.57
CA PRO A 79 17.21 -20.88 -7.29
C PRO A 79 17.54 -20.89 -5.80
N PHE A 80 16.53 -20.82 -4.93
CA PHE A 80 16.66 -20.72 -3.48
C PHE A 80 16.17 -21.98 -2.75
N VAL A 81 16.07 -23.14 -3.44
CA VAL A 81 15.57 -24.39 -2.84
C VAL A 81 16.35 -24.81 -1.60
N SER A 82 17.67 -24.52 -1.55
CA SER A 82 18.54 -24.85 -0.42
C SER A 82 18.20 -24.12 0.88
N LYS A 83 17.46 -23.01 0.78
CA LYS A 83 16.98 -22.16 1.90
C LYS A 83 15.46 -22.22 2.06
N CYS A 84 14.76 -22.97 1.21
CA CYS A 84 13.33 -23.15 1.30
C CYS A 84 12.98 -23.96 2.57
N PRO A 85 11.91 -23.62 3.30
CA PRO A 85 11.49 -24.37 4.48
C PRO A 85 10.73 -25.67 4.17
N ILE A 86 10.39 -25.93 2.90
CA ILE A 86 9.62 -27.12 2.49
C ILE A 86 10.49 -28.38 2.38
N PRO A 87 11.66 -28.37 1.71
CA PRO A 87 12.56 -29.50 1.72
C PRO A 87 13.05 -29.82 3.14
N GLU A 88 13.06 -31.10 3.49
CA GLU A 88 13.66 -31.56 4.74
C GLU A 88 15.13 -31.90 4.53
N ARG A 89 15.92 -31.91 5.61
CA ARG A 89 17.29 -32.41 5.58
C ARG A 89 17.33 -33.75 6.30
N ASN A 90 17.87 -34.76 5.64
CA ASN A 90 18.09 -36.05 6.28
C ASN A 90 19.23 -35.98 7.32
N GLU A 91 19.44 -37.06 8.06
CA GLU A 91 20.51 -37.19 9.07
C GLU A 91 21.93 -36.95 8.50
N LYS A 92 22.09 -37.08 7.18
CA LYS A 92 23.36 -36.86 6.45
C LYS A 92 23.49 -35.42 5.90
N GLY A 93 22.54 -34.54 6.23
CA GLY A 93 22.53 -33.13 5.80
C GLY A 93 22.13 -32.90 4.34
N VAL A 94 21.73 -33.94 3.61
CA VAL A 94 21.28 -33.87 2.22
C VAL A 94 19.83 -33.41 2.17
N LEU A 95 19.54 -32.49 1.25
CA LEU A 95 18.18 -31.99 1.00
C LEU A 95 17.32 -33.07 0.36
N VAL A 96 16.19 -33.36 0.98
CA VAL A 96 15.13 -34.22 0.48
C VAL A 96 13.95 -33.34 0.11
N ASN A 97 13.72 -33.16 -1.18
CA ASN A 97 12.74 -32.21 -1.68
C ASN A 97 11.28 -32.67 -1.45
N GLY A 98 11.03 -33.97 -1.25
CA GLY A 98 9.67 -34.49 -1.16
C GLY A 98 8.87 -34.34 -2.47
N PRO A 99 7.56 -34.61 -2.47
CA PRO A 99 6.73 -34.51 -3.66
C PRO A 99 6.40 -33.06 -4.04
N ASP A 100 6.26 -32.79 -5.34
CA ASP A 100 5.90 -31.47 -5.90
C ASP A 100 4.57 -30.92 -5.35
N SER A 101 3.66 -31.79 -4.91
CA SER A 101 2.39 -31.41 -4.29
C SER A 101 2.54 -30.57 -3.02
N ASN A 102 3.69 -30.68 -2.34
CA ASN A 102 3.98 -29.93 -1.13
C ASN A 102 4.36 -28.48 -1.44
N TYR A 103 4.66 -28.16 -2.70
CA TYR A 103 5.07 -26.84 -3.13
C TYR A 103 3.87 -26.07 -3.68
N PRO A 104 3.71 -24.79 -3.31
CA PRO A 104 2.64 -23.96 -3.84
C PRO A 104 2.99 -23.44 -5.24
N ILE A 105 3.25 -24.34 -6.19
CA ILE A 105 3.73 -24.01 -7.54
C ILE A 105 2.73 -23.05 -8.22
N GLY A 106 3.26 -21.97 -8.80
CA GLY A 106 2.42 -20.94 -9.43
C GLY A 106 1.68 -20.02 -8.44
N LYS A 107 2.00 -20.07 -7.15
CA LYS A 107 1.60 -19.08 -6.14
C LYS A 107 2.84 -18.40 -5.54
N GLU A 108 2.61 -17.37 -4.72
CA GLU A 108 3.66 -16.66 -3.99
C GLU A 108 4.55 -17.60 -3.15
N CYS A 109 5.84 -17.33 -3.12
CA CYS A 109 6.81 -18.02 -2.27
C CYS A 109 6.47 -17.82 -0.79
N ILE A 110 6.30 -18.94 -0.07
CA ILE A 110 5.92 -18.95 1.35
C ILE A 110 6.99 -18.28 2.22
N LEU A 111 8.27 -18.58 1.98
CA LEU A 111 9.39 -18.03 2.73
C LEU A 111 9.38 -16.50 2.66
N GLU A 112 9.32 -15.97 1.44
CA GLU A 112 9.37 -14.53 1.21
C GLU A 112 8.11 -13.82 1.69
N LYS A 113 6.94 -14.46 1.55
CA LYS A 113 5.68 -13.94 2.06
C LYS A 113 5.72 -13.74 3.57
N PHE A 114 6.11 -14.76 4.32
CA PHE A 114 6.22 -14.65 5.78
C PHE A 114 7.31 -13.69 6.20
N TYR A 115 8.45 -13.71 5.51
CA TYR A 115 9.53 -12.75 5.77
C TYR A 115 9.06 -11.30 5.64
N MET A 116 8.33 -10.98 4.58
CA MET A 116 7.80 -9.63 4.39
C MET A 116 6.75 -9.26 5.44
N GLN A 117 5.81 -10.16 5.76
CA GLN A 117 4.79 -9.92 6.78
C GLN A 117 5.45 -9.61 8.13
N GLN A 118 6.47 -10.39 8.49
CA GLN A 118 7.25 -10.15 9.70
C GLN A 118 7.94 -8.78 9.66
N LYS A 119 8.58 -8.42 8.55
CA LYS A 119 9.25 -7.11 8.40
C LYS A 119 8.30 -5.93 8.51
N ILE A 120 7.10 -6.04 7.94
CA ILE A 120 6.07 -5.01 8.07
C ILE A 120 5.68 -4.84 9.54
N ILE A 121 5.43 -5.93 10.26
CA ILE A 121 5.10 -5.88 11.70
C ILE A 121 6.23 -5.23 12.49
N GLU A 122 7.47 -5.66 12.25
CA GLU A 122 8.66 -5.09 12.91
C GLU A 122 8.79 -3.58 12.64
N TYR A 123 8.58 -3.12 11.41
CA TYR A 123 8.66 -1.70 11.08
C TYR A 123 7.50 -0.89 11.65
N VAL A 124 6.28 -1.40 11.64
CA VAL A 124 5.13 -0.72 12.27
C VAL A 124 5.38 -0.50 13.75
N ASP A 125 5.86 -1.54 14.45
CA ASP A 125 6.15 -1.49 15.88
C ASP A 125 7.34 -0.56 16.18
N HIS A 126 8.50 -0.80 15.55
CA HIS A 126 9.71 -0.03 15.82
C HIS A 126 9.61 1.45 15.44
N LEU A 127 8.90 1.78 14.36
CA LEU A 127 8.74 3.16 13.93
C LEU A 127 7.50 3.82 14.55
N ASN A 128 6.69 3.07 15.31
CA ASN A 128 5.42 3.51 15.88
C ASN A 128 4.52 4.18 14.84
N VAL A 129 4.30 3.47 13.73
CA VAL A 129 3.49 3.94 12.60
C VAL A 129 2.02 3.61 12.85
N ASP A 130 1.14 4.56 12.57
CA ASP A 130 -0.30 4.33 12.60
C ASP A 130 -0.75 3.50 11.38
N PRO A 131 -1.29 2.28 11.56
CA PRO A 131 -1.77 1.45 10.45
C PRO A 131 -2.93 2.07 9.67
N ALA A 132 -3.66 3.02 10.27
CA ALA A 132 -4.73 3.76 9.59
C ALA A 132 -4.18 4.84 8.64
N ASN A 133 -2.91 5.25 8.78
CA ASN A 133 -2.29 6.24 7.92
C ASN A 133 -1.72 5.58 6.64
N PRO A 134 -2.36 5.77 5.46
CA PRO A 134 -1.93 5.13 4.23
C PRO A 134 -0.56 5.60 3.76
N VAL A 135 -0.14 6.83 4.09
CA VAL A 135 1.15 7.38 3.67
C VAL A 135 2.29 6.70 4.44
N GLU A 136 2.19 6.65 5.77
CA GLU A 136 3.23 5.99 6.58
C GLU A 136 3.25 4.48 6.33
N MET A 137 2.08 3.86 6.16
CA MET A 137 2.01 2.45 5.75
C MET A 137 2.64 2.20 4.39
N SER A 138 2.50 3.12 3.42
CA SER A 138 3.17 2.98 2.12
C SER A 138 4.71 3.01 2.24
N ILE A 139 5.26 3.76 3.19
CA ILE A 139 6.70 3.82 3.45
C ILE A 139 7.17 2.54 4.13
N VAL A 140 6.46 2.06 5.16
CA VAL A 140 6.77 0.78 5.83
C VAL A 140 6.80 -0.38 4.83
N ASN A 141 5.80 -0.41 3.97
CA ASN A 141 5.69 -1.31 2.85
C ASN A 141 6.94 -1.27 1.95
N GLU A 142 7.34 -0.09 1.49
CA GLU A 142 8.57 0.08 0.71
C GLU A 142 9.85 -0.39 1.44
N LEU A 143 9.95 -0.15 2.75
CA LEU A 143 11.08 -0.62 3.56
C LEU A 143 11.14 -2.16 3.62
N ALA A 144 10.00 -2.81 3.85
CA ALA A 144 9.92 -4.28 3.86
C ALA A 144 10.29 -4.88 2.49
N LEU A 145 9.92 -4.21 1.39
CA LEU A 145 10.31 -4.62 0.04
C LEU A 145 11.82 -4.54 -0.19
N ILE A 146 12.45 -3.46 0.28
CA ILE A 146 13.89 -3.28 0.19
C ILE A 146 14.63 -4.42 0.90
N ASP A 147 14.18 -4.77 2.11
CA ASP A 147 14.76 -5.88 2.87
C ASP A 147 14.56 -7.23 2.16
N LEU A 148 13.42 -7.44 1.50
CA LEU A 148 13.19 -8.63 0.69
C LEU A 148 14.19 -8.73 -0.47
N TYR A 149 14.36 -7.66 -1.24
CA TYR A 149 15.28 -7.65 -2.37
C TYR A 149 16.74 -7.75 -1.92
N LYS A 150 17.09 -7.12 -0.80
CA LYS A 150 18.42 -7.26 -0.20
C LYS A 150 18.66 -8.71 0.24
N ASN A 151 17.66 -9.37 0.84
CA ASN A 151 17.76 -10.78 1.22
C ASN A 151 18.00 -11.69 -0.01
N ARG A 152 17.32 -11.44 -1.14
CA ARG A 152 17.61 -12.16 -2.40
C ARG A 152 19.03 -11.94 -2.89
N ALA A 153 19.50 -10.68 -2.89
CA ALA A 153 20.87 -10.36 -3.28
C ALA A 153 21.85 -11.12 -2.37
N LEU A 154 21.67 -11.07 -1.05
CA LEU A 154 22.48 -11.82 -0.09
C LEU A 154 22.44 -13.34 -0.32
N MET A 155 21.29 -13.92 -0.66
CA MET A 155 21.19 -15.34 -1.01
C MET A 155 22.02 -15.68 -2.25
N ILE A 156 22.01 -14.82 -3.27
CA ILE A 156 22.86 -14.98 -4.46
C ILE A 156 24.33 -14.89 -4.07
N MET A 157 24.71 -13.93 -3.23
CA MET A 157 26.10 -13.75 -2.79
C MET A 157 26.59 -14.90 -1.88
N SER A 158 25.69 -15.53 -1.12
CA SER A 158 26.04 -16.66 -0.26
C SER A 158 26.07 -17.99 -1.02
N GLY A 159 25.07 -18.23 -1.88
CA GLY A 159 24.87 -19.49 -2.58
C GLY A 159 25.55 -19.56 -3.95
N GLY A 160 25.88 -18.42 -4.54
CA GLY A 160 26.16 -18.28 -5.97
C GLY A 160 24.87 -18.06 -6.78
N ASP A 161 25.03 -17.46 -7.95
CA ASP A 161 23.98 -17.36 -8.95
C ASP A 161 23.72 -18.71 -9.65
N LYS A 162 22.90 -18.71 -10.71
CA LYS A 162 22.62 -19.93 -11.50
C LYS A 162 23.88 -20.55 -12.13
N SER A 163 24.92 -19.77 -12.34
CA SER A 163 26.22 -20.17 -12.88
C SER A 163 27.23 -20.50 -11.79
N GLY A 164 26.84 -20.44 -10.51
CA GLY A 164 27.72 -20.63 -9.36
C GLY A 164 28.65 -19.46 -9.06
N GLN A 165 28.46 -18.31 -9.72
CA GLN A 165 29.29 -17.11 -9.58
C GLN A 165 28.73 -16.15 -8.52
N GLY A 166 29.49 -15.15 -8.10
CA GLY A 166 29.06 -14.12 -7.14
C GLY A 166 29.41 -14.39 -5.68
N ARG A 167 29.92 -15.58 -5.32
CA ARG A 167 30.39 -15.86 -3.94
C ARG A 167 31.63 -15.06 -3.55
N ASP A 168 32.48 -14.79 -4.53
CA ASP A 168 33.68 -13.96 -4.45
C ASP A 168 33.40 -12.50 -4.85
N PHE A 169 32.12 -12.11 -4.92
CA PHE A 169 31.64 -10.83 -5.43
C PHE A 169 31.86 -10.60 -6.93
N MET A 170 32.41 -11.57 -7.66
CA MET A 170 32.75 -11.40 -9.07
C MET A 170 31.85 -12.24 -9.97
N ARG A 171 31.75 -11.78 -11.21
CA ARG A 171 31.09 -12.45 -12.32
C ARG A 171 32.05 -12.46 -13.51
N VAL A 172 32.21 -13.63 -14.12
CA VAL A 172 33.04 -13.79 -15.30
C VAL A 172 32.15 -13.71 -16.53
N ASP A 173 32.36 -12.68 -17.34
CA ASP A 173 31.68 -12.49 -18.61
C ASP A 173 32.62 -12.80 -19.77
N ILE A 174 32.09 -13.45 -20.81
CA ILE A 174 32.83 -13.73 -22.05
C ILE A 174 32.69 -12.51 -22.96
N ILE A 175 33.81 -11.83 -23.25
CA ILE A 175 33.83 -10.63 -24.11
C ILE A 175 33.89 -11.03 -25.59
N GLY A 176 34.52 -12.16 -25.92
CA GLY A 176 34.67 -12.61 -27.29
C GLY A 176 35.44 -13.91 -27.38
N PHE A 177 35.70 -14.37 -28.60
CA PHE A 177 36.52 -15.54 -28.87
C PHE A 177 37.75 -15.10 -29.66
N ASN A 178 38.93 -15.61 -29.30
CA ASN A 178 40.14 -15.38 -30.08
C ASN A 178 40.10 -16.23 -31.39
N GLU A 179 41.04 -15.97 -32.30
CA GLU A 179 41.15 -16.72 -33.58
C GLU A 179 41.35 -18.24 -33.38
N ASN A 180 41.77 -18.66 -32.18
CA ASN A 180 41.96 -20.05 -31.79
C ASN A 180 40.70 -20.68 -31.14
N GLY A 181 39.60 -19.92 -31.03
CA GLY A 181 38.34 -20.38 -30.44
C GLY A 181 38.29 -20.37 -28.91
N GLU A 182 39.30 -19.83 -28.23
CA GLU A 182 39.29 -19.66 -26.77
C GLU A 182 38.50 -18.41 -26.38
N ALA A 183 37.69 -18.53 -25.33
CA ALA A 183 36.91 -17.42 -24.81
C ALA A 183 37.83 -16.42 -24.08
N ALA A 184 37.80 -15.16 -24.52
CA ALA A 184 38.37 -14.05 -23.77
C ALA A 184 37.43 -13.68 -22.63
N GLU A 185 37.83 -14.00 -21.41
CA GLU A 185 37.06 -13.78 -20.19
C GLU A 185 37.46 -12.47 -19.50
N THR A 186 36.48 -11.77 -18.95
CA THR A 186 36.70 -10.63 -18.06
C THR A 186 35.97 -10.85 -16.75
N SER A 187 36.61 -10.47 -15.64
CA SER A 187 35.98 -10.51 -14.33
C SER A 187 35.47 -9.11 -13.98
N LYS A 188 34.18 -9.01 -13.69
CA LYS A 188 33.50 -7.78 -13.24
C LYS A 188 32.79 -8.02 -11.92
N LEU A 189 32.45 -6.95 -11.22
CA LEU A 189 31.66 -7.04 -10.00
C LEU A 189 30.27 -7.63 -10.31
N HIS A 190 29.80 -8.54 -9.47
CA HIS A 190 28.51 -9.18 -9.64
C HIS A 190 27.38 -8.14 -9.46
N PRO A 191 26.36 -8.08 -10.36
CA PRO A 191 25.30 -7.06 -10.31
C PRO A 191 24.51 -7.01 -8.99
N ALA A 192 24.49 -8.11 -8.23
CA ALA A 192 23.86 -8.16 -6.91
C ALA A 192 24.53 -7.19 -5.91
N VAL A 193 25.82 -6.90 -6.05
CA VAL A 193 26.55 -5.96 -5.19
C VAL A 193 26.05 -4.53 -5.44
N ASP A 194 25.99 -4.13 -6.70
CA ASP A 194 25.44 -2.81 -7.09
C ASP A 194 23.98 -2.67 -6.68
N MET A 195 23.21 -3.75 -6.76
CA MET A 195 21.82 -3.77 -6.30
C MET A 195 21.74 -3.51 -4.79
N MET A 196 22.61 -4.12 -3.98
CA MET A 196 22.63 -3.89 -2.53
C MET A 196 22.90 -2.43 -2.17
N ASP A 197 23.89 -1.79 -2.80
CA ASP A 197 24.21 -0.38 -2.57
C ASP A 197 23.03 0.54 -2.97
N ARG A 198 22.39 0.27 -4.10
CA ARG A 198 21.19 1.02 -4.53
C ARG A 198 20.02 0.86 -3.57
N LEU A 199 19.85 -0.33 -3.01
CA LEU A 199 18.79 -0.64 -2.05
C LEU A 199 19.01 0.08 -0.71
N GLU A 200 20.25 0.13 -0.20
CA GLU A 200 20.57 0.89 1.01
C GLU A 200 20.33 2.40 0.84
N LYS A 201 20.81 2.97 -0.27
CA LYS A 201 20.54 4.39 -0.58
C LYS A 201 19.04 4.69 -0.71
N ARG A 202 18.25 3.73 -1.20
CA ARG A 202 16.79 3.88 -1.25
C ARG A 202 16.16 3.79 0.14
N ARG A 203 16.70 2.94 1.03
CA ARG A 203 16.27 2.78 2.42
C ARG A 203 16.43 4.09 3.20
N GLU A 204 17.61 4.70 3.11
CA GLU A 204 17.90 5.98 3.76
C GLU A 204 16.90 7.07 3.33
N LYS A 205 16.67 7.21 2.02
CA LYS A 205 15.69 8.17 1.47
C LYS A 205 14.27 7.97 2.00
N TRP A 206 13.84 6.72 2.19
CA TRP A 206 12.50 6.45 2.73
C TRP A 206 12.40 6.77 4.22
N LEU A 207 13.44 6.50 5.00
CA LEU A 207 13.51 6.89 6.41
C LEU A 207 13.51 8.41 6.58
N GLU A 208 14.26 9.14 5.74
CA GLU A 208 14.24 10.61 5.70
C GLU A 208 12.84 11.15 5.40
N LYS A 209 12.18 10.60 4.37
CA LYS A 209 10.80 10.97 4.02
C LYS A 209 9.79 10.71 5.13
N LEU A 210 9.96 9.62 5.89
CA LEU A 210 9.08 9.34 7.04
C LEU A 210 9.21 10.44 8.09
N MET A 211 10.44 10.83 8.42
CA MET A 211 10.71 11.89 9.39
C MET A 211 10.22 13.26 8.88
N GLU A 212 10.40 13.54 7.59
CA GLU A 212 9.89 14.75 6.95
C GLU A 212 8.36 14.81 6.99
N THR A 213 7.67 13.69 6.73
CA THR A 213 6.21 13.61 6.79
C THR A 213 5.69 13.87 8.21
N ARG A 214 6.42 13.39 9.23
CA ARG A 214 6.08 13.66 10.64
C ARG A 214 6.29 15.13 11.01
N LYS A 215 7.40 15.73 10.57
CA LYS A 215 7.69 17.15 10.77
C LYS A 215 6.65 18.03 10.07
N SER A 216 6.34 17.75 8.81
CA SER A 216 5.34 18.52 8.05
C SER A 216 3.96 18.42 8.67
N LYS A 217 3.56 17.24 9.17
CA LYS A 217 2.31 17.06 9.92
C LYS A 217 2.32 17.86 11.23
N ALA A 218 3.42 17.84 11.98
CA ALA A 218 3.55 18.61 13.22
C ALA A 218 3.53 20.13 12.96
N ASP A 219 4.27 20.61 11.96
CA ASP A 219 4.30 22.02 11.56
C ASP A 219 2.94 22.49 11.06
N TRP A 220 2.23 21.66 10.30
CA TRP A 220 0.87 21.94 9.87
C TRP A 220 -0.09 22.03 11.06
N MET A 221 -0.04 21.07 11.99
CA MET A 221 -0.85 21.11 13.21
C MET A 221 -0.50 22.32 14.09
N ALA A 222 0.77 22.72 14.19
CA ALA A 222 1.18 23.91 14.92
C ALA A 222 0.71 25.20 14.25
N LYS A 223 0.70 25.28 12.92
CA LYS A 223 0.16 26.43 12.17
C LYS A 223 -1.36 26.53 12.29
N VAL A 224 -2.06 25.40 12.23
CA VAL A 224 -3.54 25.35 12.33
C VAL A 224 -4.01 25.55 13.77
N GLY A 225 -3.34 24.95 14.75
CA GLY A 225 -3.64 25.14 16.18
C GLY A 225 -3.12 26.47 16.76
N GLY A 226 -2.11 27.07 16.12
CA GLY A 226 -1.51 28.35 16.52
C GLY A 226 -2.16 29.58 15.88
N THR A 227 -3.10 29.41 14.94
CA THR A 227 -3.84 30.53 14.37
C THR A 227 -4.86 31.08 15.37
N GLY A 228 -4.40 32.01 16.22
CA GLY A 228 -5.22 33.08 16.81
C GLY A 228 -5.91 33.99 15.78
N ASN A 229 -6.00 33.57 14.51
CA ASN A 229 -6.80 34.17 13.48
C ASN A 229 -8.28 33.77 13.59
N GLU A 230 -8.62 32.62 14.20
CA GLU A 230 -10.02 32.37 14.56
C GLU A 230 -10.53 33.41 15.55
N SER A 231 -9.70 33.86 16.50
CA SER A 231 -10.05 34.94 17.42
C SER A 231 -10.16 36.32 16.75
N LYS A 232 -9.39 36.57 15.69
CA LYS A 232 -9.50 37.83 14.91
C LYS A 232 -10.72 37.82 13.98
N ILE A 233 -10.97 36.72 13.29
CA ILE A 233 -12.14 36.56 12.42
C ILE A 233 -13.42 36.55 13.26
N LEU A 234 -13.47 35.82 14.38
CA LEU A 234 -14.58 35.88 15.33
C LEU A 234 -14.73 37.29 15.93
N GLY A 235 -13.62 37.98 16.23
CA GLY A 235 -13.65 39.36 16.72
C GLY A 235 -14.14 40.37 15.66
N GLU A 236 -13.82 40.17 14.39
CA GLU A 236 -14.32 40.98 13.27
C GLU A 236 -15.79 40.69 12.97
N ILE A 237 -16.21 39.42 13.06
CA ILE A 237 -17.62 39.01 12.96
C ILE A 237 -18.44 39.62 14.12
N GLN A 238 -17.89 39.64 15.34
CA GLN A 238 -18.54 40.27 16.49
C GLN A 238 -18.70 41.79 16.28
N LYS A 239 -17.66 42.47 15.80
CA LYS A 239 -17.70 43.91 15.47
C LYS A 239 -18.69 44.23 14.35
N LEU A 240 -18.78 43.38 13.33
CA LEU A 240 -19.78 43.49 12.26
C LEU A 240 -21.19 43.32 12.80
N ARG A 241 -21.41 42.36 13.72
CA ARG A 241 -22.71 42.15 14.37
C ARG A 241 -23.14 43.34 15.23
N ASP A 242 -22.21 43.91 15.99
CA ASP A 242 -22.47 45.11 16.81
C ASP A 242 -22.74 46.34 15.94
N ALA A 243 -22.06 46.49 14.80
CA ALA A 243 -22.31 47.57 13.84
C ALA A 243 -23.69 47.43 13.15
N ILE A 244 -24.12 46.21 12.83
CA ILE A 244 -25.45 45.95 12.27
C ILE A 244 -26.54 46.26 13.32
N MET A 245 -26.36 45.85 14.57
CA MET A 245 -27.30 46.18 15.65
C MET A 245 -27.40 47.69 15.93
N GLN A 246 -26.33 48.45 15.70
CA GLN A 246 -26.35 49.91 15.82
C GLN A 246 -27.09 50.60 14.66
N LEU A 247 -27.12 49.98 13.48
CA LEU A 247 -27.85 50.49 12.31
C LEU A 247 -29.35 50.14 12.35
N GLU A 248 -29.72 49.02 12.98
CA GLU A 248 -31.13 48.62 13.18
C GLU A 248 -31.84 49.42 14.30
N GLY A 249 -31.12 50.27 15.04
CA GLY A 249 -31.65 51.06 16.16
C GLY A 249 -32.15 52.46 15.82
N ASN A 250 -32.12 52.91 14.55
CA ASN A 250 -32.45 54.29 14.20
C ASN A 250 -33.57 54.35 13.12
N GLU A 251 -34.80 54.25 13.61
CA GLU A 251 -36.11 54.66 13.05
C GLU A 251 -36.58 54.21 11.63
N PRO A 252 -37.91 53.99 11.47
CA PRO A 252 -38.51 53.40 10.29
C PRO A 252 -38.62 54.41 9.15
N ILE A 253 -38.22 54.00 7.94
CA ILE A 253 -38.46 54.77 6.72
C ILE A 253 -39.93 54.58 6.33
N ALA A 254 -40.72 55.64 6.52
CA ALA A 254 -42.04 55.76 5.93
C ALA A 254 -41.92 55.75 4.39
N LEU A 255 -42.49 54.73 3.76
CA LEU A 255 -42.69 54.68 2.32
C LEU A 255 -44.01 55.39 2.00
N ASP A 256 -43.93 56.66 1.62
CA ASP A 256 -44.99 57.33 0.86
C ASP A 256 -45.05 56.69 -0.52
N MET A 257 -46.12 55.92 -0.79
CA MET A 257 -46.49 55.52 -2.14
C MET A 257 -47.36 56.61 -2.76
N PRO A 258 -46.97 57.23 -3.88
CA PRO A 258 -47.89 57.97 -4.73
C PRO A 258 -48.69 57.01 -5.63
N ASP A 259 -49.89 57.47 -5.95
CA ASP A 259 -51.06 56.74 -6.45
C ASP A 259 -50.93 56.09 -7.84
N GLU A 260 -51.88 55.19 -8.07
CA GLU A 260 -52.16 54.37 -9.24
C GLU A 260 -52.25 55.19 -10.55
N ASP A 261 -51.45 54.82 -11.55
CA ASP A 261 -51.75 55.10 -12.96
C ASP A 261 -52.07 53.78 -13.69
N GLU A 262 -53.37 53.63 -13.90
CA GLU A 262 -54.09 52.92 -14.95
C GLU A 262 -53.23 52.49 -16.17
N VAL A 263 -53.08 51.18 -16.37
CA VAL A 263 -52.75 50.63 -17.70
C VAL A 263 -53.86 49.66 -18.11
N LEU A 264 -54.73 50.20 -18.97
CA LEU A 264 -55.72 49.50 -19.77
C LEU A 264 -55.07 48.38 -20.59
N LEU A 265 -55.63 47.18 -20.49
CA LEU A 265 -55.46 46.11 -21.47
C LEU A 265 -56.64 46.22 -22.44
N ASP A 266 -56.38 46.63 -23.67
CA ASP A 266 -57.27 46.40 -24.81
C ASP A 266 -57.03 44.97 -25.35
N ASP A 267 -58.12 44.39 -25.88
CA ASP A 267 -58.31 43.03 -26.42
C ASP A 267 -57.27 42.53 -27.45
#